data_AF-K4LWE9-F1
#
_entry.id   AF-K4LWE9-F1
#
_cell.length_a   1.000
_cell.length_b   1.000
_cell.length_c   1.000
_cell.angle_alpha   90.00
_cell.angle_beta   90.00
_cell.angle_gamma   90.00
#
_symmetry.space_group_name_H-M   'P 1'
#
loop_
_entity.id
_entity.type
_entity.pdbx_description
1 polymer ?
#
loop_
_entity_poly.entity_id
_entity_poly.type
_entity_poly.pdbx_seq_one_letter_code
_entity_poly.pdbx_strand_id
1 'polypeptide(L)'
;MQEFAGNALTTADVCRKLNVTPREVHRLVAEGYLDVVAISRFKHGVMPLFSEDQVVRVRKKIPSILRGWDREKGARWGKDAARERLRNWCALHRTRARKERFLQALADLPEKSGRLLRAAYYLYHLNHYAKAGESYLYDLKEQVLKAMSVSFTAADGLQIYFIPGRDRIRLCPDCRRRARKEKRTYLEFAEMTGGCAHCQRDEGYFSLYEFQIAYDDHHFCFHSPAQVAGKWLKGKKLPTRESSEREGGYPFGRPISAGEAVAVNLAEVIEELESFLASQGLAAKLISDPPISRTGQPAVSRR
;
A
#
# COMPACT_ATOMS: atom_id res chain seq x y z
N MET A 1 31.88 15.43 -5.51
CA MET A 1 31.21 14.31 -6.22
C MET A 1 31.44 13.07 -5.38
N GLN A 2 30.39 12.51 -4.77
CA GLN A 2 30.48 11.31 -3.94
C GLN A 2 29.51 10.28 -4.52
N GLU A 3 30.03 9.10 -4.84
CA GLU A 3 29.27 7.91 -5.19
C GLU A 3 28.41 7.50 -3.99
N PHE A 4 27.13 7.88 -3.98
CA PHE A 4 26.17 7.45 -2.96
C PHE A 4 25.55 6.07 -3.26
N ALA A 5 26.05 5.36 -4.26
CA ALA A 5 25.38 4.18 -4.81
C ALA A 5 25.46 2.91 -3.92
N GLY A 6 26.32 2.89 -2.89
CA GLY A 6 26.51 1.68 -2.06
C GLY A 6 25.72 1.62 -0.74
N ASN A 7 25.34 2.75 -0.12
CA ASN A 7 24.89 2.80 1.29
C ASN A 7 23.53 3.51 1.48
N ALA A 8 22.70 3.54 0.44
CA ALA A 8 21.38 4.16 0.51
C ALA A 8 20.34 3.18 1.10
N LEU A 9 19.65 3.60 2.15
CA LEU A 9 18.65 2.80 2.85
C LEU A 9 17.24 3.17 2.40
N THR A 10 16.36 2.18 2.23
CA THR A 10 14.93 2.40 1.96
C THR A 10 14.16 2.80 3.22
N THR A 11 12.92 3.28 3.09
CA THR A 11 12.02 3.49 4.25
C THR A 11 11.93 2.24 5.14
N ALA A 12 11.85 1.05 4.53
CA ALA A 12 11.77 -0.22 5.26
C ALA A 12 13.05 -0.50 6.07
N ASP A 13 14.22 -0.24 5.49
CA ASP A 13 15.50 -0.40 6.19
C ASP A 13 15.66 0.58 7.34
N VAL A 14 15.20 1.83 7.17
CA VAL A 14 15.18 2.82 8.24
C VAL A 14 14.24 2.38 9.37
N CYS A 15 13.03 1.91 9.03
CA CYS A 15 12.09 1.35 10.01
C CYS A 15 12.73 0.23 10.83
N ARG A 16 13.43 -0.71 10.15
CA ARG A 16 14.13 -1.84 10.79
C ARG A 16 15.26 -1.37 11.70
N LYS A 17 16.15 -0.48 11.22
CA LYS A 17 17.33 -0.01 11.96
C LYS A 17 16.98 0.88 13.16
N LEU A 18 15.91 1.67 13.05
CA LEU A 18 15.49 2.61 14.09
C LEU A 18 14.39 2.05 15.01
N ASN A 19 13.81 0.90 14.65
CA ASN A 19 12.64 0.31 15.32
C ASN A 19 11.46 1.31 15.39
N VAL A 20 11.12 1.90 14.24
CA VAL A 20 10.03 2.87 14.08
C VAL A 20 9.16 2.49 12.88
N THR A 21 7.98 3.11 12.79
CA THR A 21 7.02 2.95 11.68
C THR A 21 7.29 3.94 10.53
N PRO A 22 6.78 3.70 9.31
CA PRO A 22 6.94 4.64 8.19
C PRO A 22 6.41 6.05 8.50
N ARG A 23 5.29 6.14 9.24
CA ARG A 23 4.76 7.42 9.72
C ARG A 23 5.76 8.19 10.58
N GLU A 24 6.49 7.48 11.44
CA GLU A 24 7.54 8.06 12.27
C GLU A 24 8.75 8.43 11.44
N VAL A 25 9.11 7.65 10.40
CA VAL A 25 10.14 8.05 9.43
C VAL A 25 9.77 9.36 8.71
N HIS A 26 8.54 9.48 8.21
CA HIS A 26 8.08 10.73 7.60
C HIS A 26 8.14 11.92 8.57
N ARG A 27 7.84 11.67 9.85
CA ARG A 27 7.95 12.71 10.88
C ARG A 27 9.41 13.08 11.18
N LEU A 28 10.32 12.10 11.21
CA LEU A 28 11.76 12.37 11.32
C LEU A 28 12.25 13.26 10.18
N VAL A 29 11.75 13.04 8.96
CA VAL A 29 12.06 13.89 7.80
C VAL A 29 11.45 15.29 7.96
N ALA A 30 10.17 15.37 8.30
CA ALA A 30 9.46 16.65 8.44
C ALA A 30 10.05 17.55 9.54
N GLU A 31 10.60 16.96 10.60
CA GLU A 31 11.26 17.68 11.70
C GLU A 31 12.78 17.85 11.50
N GLY A 32 13.33 17.42 10.36
CA GLY A 32 14.75 17.63 10.01
C GLY A 32 15.75 16.72 10.73
N TYR A 33 15.30 15.60 11.30
CA TYR A 33 16.20 14.59 11.87
C TYR A 33 16.83 13.69 10.79
N LEU A 34 16.07 13.42 9.72
CA LEU A 34 16.49 12.62 8.56
C LEU A 34 16.35 13.43 7.27
N ASP A 35 17.30 13.27 6.36
CA ASP A 35 17.25 13.88 5.03
C ASP A 35 17.14 12.79 3.97
N VAL A 36 16.34 13.08 2.94
CA VAL A 36 16.22 12.21 1.77
C VAL A 36 17.41 12.50 0.85
N VAL A 37 18.34 11.54 0.75
CA VAL A 37 19.55 11.69 -0.07
C VAL A 37 19.31 11.41 -1.54
N ALA A 38 18.33 10.57 -1.85
CA ALA A 38 17.92 10.25 -3.20
C ALA A 38 16.45 9.79 -3.23
N ILE A 39 15.87 9.75 -4.42
CA ILE A 39 14.50 9.28 -4.64
C ILE A 39 14.53 8.26 -5.75
N SER A 40 14.08 7.04 -5.47
CA SER A 40 13.80 6.04 -6.49
C SER A 40 12.37 6.21 -7.01
N ARG A 41 12.20 6.25 -8.34
CA ARG A 41 10.91 6.45 -8.99
C ARG A 41 10.32 5.11 -9.45
N PHE A 42 9.08 4.88 -9.05
CA PHE A 42 8.28 3.70 -9.38
C PHE A 42 7.07 4.12 -10.21
N LYS A 43 6.35 3.14 -10.77
CA LYS A 43 5.14 3.42 -11.56
C LYS A 43 4.05 4.07 -10.71
N HIS A 44 3.87 3.62 -9.47
CA HIS A 44 2.80 4.10 -8.58
C HIS A 44 3.29 5.01 -7.46
N GLY A 45 4.54 5.48 -7.47
CA GLY A 45 5.03 6.33 -6.41
C GLY A 45 6.52 6.60 -6.45
N VAL A 46 7.01 7.16 -5.35
CA VAL A 46 8.42 7.41 -5.14
C VAL A 46 8.85 6.78 -3.82
N MET A 47 10.03 6.18 -3.80
CA MET A 47 10.65 5.64 -2.59
C MET A 47 11.78 6.57 -2.17
N PRO A 48 11.66 7.26 -1.03
CA PRO A 48 12.75 8.02 -0.45
C PRO A 48 13.90 7.08 -0.05
N LEU A 49 15.12 7.53 -0.28
CA LEU A 49 16.34 6.85 0.12
C LEU A 49 17.11 7.71 1.13
N PHE A 50 17.75 7.06 2.10
CA PHE A 50 18.37 7.70 3.26
C PHE A 50 19.85 7.30 3.38
N SER A 51 20.69 8.18 3.91
CA SER A 51 22.08 7.85 4.22
C SER A 51 22.15 6.93 5.44
N GLU A 52 22.88 5.81 5.31
CA GLU A 52 23.14 4.94 6.46
C GLU A 52 23.81 5.67 7.64
N ASP A 53 24.80 6.51 7.36
CA ASP A 53 25.49 7.28 8.41
C ASP A 53 24.53 8.19 9.18
N GLN A 54 23.59 8.83 8.47
CA GLN A 54 22.58 9.68 9.11
C GLN A 54 21.65 8.85 10.00
N VAL A 55 21.20 7.70 9.50
CA VAL A 55 20.34 6.78 10.25
C VAL A 55 21.04 6.28 11.52
N VAL A 56 22.32 5.91 11.43
CA VAL A 56 23.13 5.51 12.60
C VAL A 56 23.27 6.65 13.62
N ARG A 57 23.46 7.90 13.17
CA ARG A 57 23.49 9.08 14.06
C ARG A 57 22.15 9.30 14.76
N VAL A 58 21.04 9.22 14.02
CA VAL A 58 19.69 9.40 14.57
C VAL A 58 19.32 8.29 15.54
N ARG A 59 19.74 7.05 15.30
CA ARG A 59 19.46 5.88 16.16
C ARG A 59 19.77 6.15 17.64
N LYS A 60 20.88 6.83 17.94
CA LYS A 60 21.28 7.19 19.31
C LYS A 60 20.30 8.18 19.97
N LYS A 61 19.60 8.99 19.18
CA LYS A 61 18.66 10.03 19.64
C LYS A 61 17.20 9.57 19.65
N ILE A 62 16.86 8.47 18.97
CA ILE A 62 15.48 7.96 18.83
C ILE A 62 14.73 7.89 20.17
N PRO A 63 15.26 7.31 21.26
CA PRO A 63 14.52 7.27 22.52
C PRO A 63 14.11 8.65 23.04
N SER A 64 14.94 9.67 22.84
CA SER A 64 14.63 11.04 23.26
C SER A 64 13.60 11.69 22.34
N ILE A 65 13.72 11.48 21.03
CA ILE A 65 12.79 12.01 20.02
C ILE A 65 11.39 11.45 20.27
N LEU A 66 11.25 10.13 20.41
CA LEU A 66 9.96 9.48 20.66
C LEU A 66 9.31 9.96 21.96
N ARG A 67 10.09 10.12 23.05
CA ARG A 67 9.59 10.71 24.30
C ARG A 67 9.11 12.15 24.10
N GLY A 68 9.80 12.94 23.29
CA GLY A 68 9.39 14.31 22.94
C GLY A 68 8.03 14.32 22.24
N TRP A 69 7.86 13.45 21.24
CA TRP A 69 6.60 13.29 20.53
C TRP A 69 5.44 12.82 21.41
N ASP A 70 5.71 11.93 22.36
CA ASP A 70 4.70 11.48 23.32
C ASP A 70 4.29 12.58 24.30
N ARG A 71 5.25 13.41 24.75
CA ARG A 71 4.97 14.58 25.59
C ARG A 71 4.12 15.61 24.84
N GLU A 72 4.43 15.89 23.58
CA GLU A 72 3.65 16.81 22.75
C GLU A 72 2.22 16.30 22.55
N LYS A 73 2.04 15.02 22.20
CA LYS A 73 0.71 14.40 22.12
C LYS A 73 -0.03 14.48 23.45
N GLY A 74 0.67 14.23 24.56
CA GLY A 74 0.13 14.35 25.91
C GLY A 74 -0.33 15.77 26.25
N ALA A 75 0.47 16.77 25.92
CA ALA A 75 0.13 18.18 26.13
C ALA A 75 -1.09 18.60 25.28
N ARG A 76 -1.18 18.10 24.05
CA ARG A 76 -2.27 18.46 23.13
C ARG A 76 -3.60 17.79 23.49
N TRP A 77 -3.57 16.50 23.86
CA TRP A 77 -4.78 15.65 23.96
C TRP A 77 -5.04 15.09 25.37
N GLY A 78 -4.18 15.34 26.35
CA GLY A 78 -4.39 14.99 27.76
C GLY A 78 -4.82 13.53 27.98
N LYS A 79 -6.00 13.33 28.59
CA LYS A 79 -6.57 12.00 28.90
C LYS A 79 -6.84 11.17 27.64
N ASP A 80 -7.15 11.80 26.51
CA ASP A 80 -7.38 11.07 25.25
C ASP A 80 -6.10 10.50 24.66
N ALA A 81 -4.94 11.14 24.89
CA ALA A 81 -3.65 10.57 24.52
C ALA A 81 -3.36 9.26 25.29
N ALA A 82 -3.75 9.18 26.56
CA ALA A 82 -3.58 7.96 27.35
C ALA A 82 -4.49 6.83 26.87
N ARG A 83 -5.76 7.13 26.56
CA ARG A 83 -6.70 6.17 25.98
C ARG A 83 -6.21 5.65 24.64
N GLU A 84 -5.69 6.53 23.79
CA GLU A 84 -5.16 6.16 22.49
C GLU A 84 -3.92 5.27 22.60
N ARG A 85 -3.01 5.53 23.55
CA ARG A 85 -1.88 4.62 23.84
C ARG A 85 -2.36 3.23 24.24
N LEU A 86 -3.35 3.15 25.14
CA LEU A 86 -3.92 1.86 25.57
C LEU A 86 -4.57 1.12 24.39
N ARG A 87 -5.35 1.83 23.56
CA ARG A 87 -5.96 1.25 22.35
C ARG A 87 -4.90 0.70 21.39
N ASN A 88 -3.83 1.47 21.14
CA ASN A 88 -2.73 1.03 20.28
C ASN A 88 -1.99 -0.19 20.86
N TRP A 89 -1.77 -0.23 22.17
CA TRP A 89 -1.16 -1.38 22.84
C TRP A 89 -2.04 -2.64 22.76
N CYS A 90 -3.34 -2.51 23.03
CA CYS A 90 -4.28 -3.62 22.86
C CYS A 90 -4.35 -4.08 21.40
N ALA A 91 -4.38 -3.15 20.44
CA ALA A 91 -4.39 -3.46 19.01
C ALA A 91 -3.11 -4.18 18.57
N LEU A 92 -1.95 -3.77 19.09
CA LEU A 92 -0.66 -4.44 18.86
C LEU A 92 -0.72 -5.90 19.29
N HIS A 93 -1.09 -6.17 20.55
CA HIS A 93 -1.14 -7.55 21.09
C HIS A 93 -2.17 -8.41 20.37
N ARG A 94 -3.36 -7.87 20.09
CA ARG A 94 -4.38 -8.59 19.31
C ARG A 94 -3.89 -8.92 17.91
N THR A 95 -3.20 -7.98 17.25
CA THR A 95 -2.66 -8.20 15.90
C THR A 95 -1.56 -9.25 15.91
N ARG A 96 -0.65 -9.24 16.90
CA ARG A 96 0.39 -10.28 17.06
C ARG A 96 -0.21 -11.66 17.28
N ALA A 97 -1.12 -11.78 18.25
CA ALA A 97 -1.79 -13.06 18.52
C ALA A 97 -2.64 -13.56 17.34
N ARG A 98 -3.22 -12.65 16.55
CA ARG A 98 -3.93 -13.01 15.30
C ARG A 98 -2.97 -13.48 14.22
N LYS A 99 -1.84 -12.80 14.04
CA LYS A 99 -0.79 -13.19 13.09
C LYS A 99 -0.25 -14.58 13.42
N GLU A 100 0.14 -14.81 14.68
CA GLU A 100 0.69 -16.09 15.12
C GLU A 100 -0.29 -17.24 14.88
N ARG A 101 -1.54 -17.09 15.32
CA ARG A 101 -2.59 -18.09 15.08
C ARG A 101 -2.84 -18.33 13.60
N PHE A 102 -2.87 -17.27 12.80
CA PHE A 102 -3.03 -17.39 11.36
C PHE A 102 -1.88 -18.19 10.74
N LEU A 103 -0.62 -17.83 11.03
CA LEU A 103 0.54 -18.52 10.48
C LEU A 103 0.66 -19.97 10.97
N GLN A 104 0.25 -20.25 12.20
CA GLN A 104 0.16 -21.62 12.74
C GLN A 104 -0.89 -22.44 11.99
N ALA A 105 -2.07 -21.87 11.73
CA ALA A 105 -3.13 -22.55 10.99
C ALA A 105 -2.73 -22.94 9.56
N LEU A 106 -1.75 -22.25 8.95
CA LEU A 106 -1.25 -22.61 7.63
C LEU A 106 -0.45 -23.91 7.59
N ALA A 107 0.06 -24.39 8.74
CA ALA A 107 0.91 -25.58 8.80
C ALA A 107 0.14 -26.87 8.43
N ASP A 108 -1.17 -26.90 8.66
CA ASP A 108 -2.03 -28.05 8.41
C ASP A 108 -2.62 -28.05 6.98
N LEU A 109 -2.34 -27.00 6.20
CA LEU A 109 -2.89 -26.84 4.84
C LEU A 109 -1.98 -27.45 3.78
N PRO A 110 -2.51 -27.79 2.60
CA PRO A 110 -1.68 -28.14 1.45
C PRO A 110 -0.67 -27.04 1.15
N GLU A 111 0.56 -27.43 0.85
CA GLU A 111 1.69 -26.50 0.73
C GLU A 111 1.40 -25.30 -0.19
N LYS A 112 0.76 -25.55 -1.35
CA LYS A 112 0.39 -24.48 -2.29
C LYS A 112 -0.64 -23.53 -1.69
N SER A 113 -1.72 -24.03 -1.11
CA SER A 113 -2.77 -23.23 -0.49
C SER A 113 -2.25 -22.44 0.71
N GLY A 114 -1.45 -23.07 1.58
CA GLY A 114 -0.76 -22.39 2.69
C GLY A 114 0.16 -21.27 2.21
N ARG A 115 0.94 -21.51 1.14
CA ARG A 115 1.80 -20.49 0.52
C ARG A 115 1.00 -19.33 -0.07
N LEU A 116 -0.10 -19.61 -0.76
CA LEU A 116 -1.02 -18.61 -1.32
C LEU A 116 -1.61 -17.73 -0.21
N LEU A 117 -2.13 -18.34 0.86
CA LEU A 117 -2.70 -17.63 2.00
C LEU A 117 -1.67 -16.81 2.75
N ARG A 118 -0.45 -17.31 2.96
CA ARG A 118 0.65 -16.55 3.56
C ARG A 118 0.96 -15.30 2.74
N ALA A 119 1.12 -15.45 1.43
CA ALA A 119 1.37 -14.32 0.54
C ALA A 119 0.19 -13.33 0.54
N ALA A 120 -1.06 -13.82 0.55
CA ALA A 120 -2.25 -12.98 0.66
C ALA A 120 -2.30 -12.18 1.97
N TYR A 121 -1.92 -12.79 3.10
CA TYR A 121 -1.84 -12.11 4.38
C TYR A 121 -0.85 -10.94 4.37
N TYR A 122 0.36 -11.14 3.83
CA TYR A 122 1.32 -10.04 3.73
C TYR A 122 0.91 -9.00 2.67
N LEU A 123 0.28 -9.43 1.57
CA LEU A 123 -0.26 -8.53 0.54
C LEU A 123 -1.37 -7.62 1.09
N TYR A 124 -2.19 -8.12 2.02
CA TYR A 124 -3.18 -7.32 2.76
C TYR A 124 -2.52 -6.16 3.52
N HIS A 125 -1.45 -6.46 4.27
CA HIS A 125 -0.71 -5.43 5.01
C HIS A 125 0.05 -4.47 4.09
N LEU A 126 0.62 -4.96 2.99
CA LEU A 126 1.25 -4.12 1.96
C LEU A 126 0.26 -3.08 1.42
N ASN A 127 -0.97 -3.49 1.13
CA ASN A 127 -2.02 -2.60 0.63
C ASN A 127 -2.41 -1.52 1.66
N HIS A 128 -2.30 -1.82 2.96
CA HIS A 128 -2.51 -0.83 4.03
C HIS A 128 -1.36 0.16 4.16
N TYR A 129 -0.11 -0.29 3.99
CA TYR A 129 1.06 0.59 3.92
C TYR A 129 1.03 1.51 2.70
N ALA A 130 0.65 0.99 1.53
CA ALA A 130 0.55 1.78 0.31
C ALA A 130 -0.44 2.96 0.45
N LYS A 131 -1.55 2.74 1.15
CA LYS A 131 -2.54 3.78 1.47
C LYS A 131 -2.10 4.76 2.55
N ALA A 132 -1.10 4.38 3.35
CA ALA A 132 -0.56 5.22 4.43
C ALA A 132 0.57 6.15 3.96
N GLY A 133 0.92 6.15 2.67
CA GLY A 133 1.93 7.05 2.09
C GLY A 133 2.99 6.34 1.24
N GLU A 134 3.12 5.02 1.36
CA GLU A 134 4.14 4.22 0.68
C GLU A 134 3.65 3.74 -0.71
N SER A 135 3.21 4.65 -1.57
CA SER A 135 2.46 4.28 -2.79
C SER A 135 3.27 3.48 -3.83
N TYR A 136 4.61 3.52 -3.77
CA TYR A 136 5.49 2.68 -4.60
C TYR A 136 5.26 1.17 -4.36
N LEU A 137 4.72 0.78 -3.21
CA LEU A 137 4.42 -0.61 -2.89
C LEU A 137 3.37 -1.21 -3.84
N TYR A 138 2.54 -0.41 -4.53
CA TYR A 138 1.63 -0.94 -5.55
C TYR A 138 2.34 -1.62 -6.72
N ASP A 139 3.61 -1.28 -7.00
CA ASP A 139 4.42 -1.99 -7.98
C ASP A 139 4.72 -3.43 -7.52
N LEU A 140 5.00 -3.65 -6.23
CA LEU A 140 5.17 -4.98 -5.66
C LEU A 140 3.83 -5.73 -5.58
N LYS A 141 2.75 -5.04 -5.22
CA LYS A 141 1.39 -5.62 -5.26
C LYS A 141 1.07 -6.20 -6.65
N GLU A 142 1.36 -5.44 -7.70
CA GLU A 142 1.14 -5.87 -9.08
C GLU A 142 1.96 -7.13 -9.42
N GLN A 143 3.23 -7.18 -9.02
CA GLN A 143 4.10 -8.33 -9.23
C GLN A 143 3.58 -9.59 -8.52
N VAL A 144 3.18 -9.45 -7.24
CA VAL A 144 2.64 -10.55 -6.43
C VAL A 144 1.35 -11.08 -7.04
N LEU A 145 0.39 -10.22 -7.38
CA LEU A 145 -0.88 -10.65 -8.00
C LEU A 145 -0.66 -11.32 -9.36
N LYS A 146 0.29 -10.82 -10.16
CA LYS A 146 0.68 -11.46 -11.41
C LYS A 146 1.22 -12.87 -11.16
N ALA A 147 2.16 -13.02 -10.23
CA ALA A 147 2.74 -14.30 -9.85
C ALA A 147 1.69 -15.28 -9.33
N MET A 148 0.77 -14.81 -8.49
CA MET A 148 -0.37 -15.59 -7.99
C MET A 148 -1.22 -16.11 -9.16
N SER A 149 -1.56 -15.26 -10.12
CA SER A 149 -2.39 -15.65 -11.26
C SER A 149 -1.77 -16.72 -12.16
N VAL A 150 -0.45 -16.83 -12.17
CA VAL A 150 0.29 -17.82 -12.98
C VAL A 150 0.44 -19.13 -12.24
N SER A 151 0.63 -19.08 -10.92
CA SER A 151 1.12 -20.21 -10.14
C SER A 151 0.03 -20.96 -9.39
N PHE A 152 -1.16 -20.35 -9.24
CA PHE A 152 -2.28 -20.89 -8.48
C PHE A 152 -3.56 -20.92 -9.30
N THR A 153 -4.43 -21.84 -8.91
CA THR A 153 -5.72 -22.13 -9.54
C THR A 153 -6.84 -22.13 -8.51
N ALA A 154 -8.08 -22.36 -8.97
CA ALA A 154 -9.22 -22.50 -8.07
C ALA A 154 -9.07 -23.66 -7.08
N ALA A 155 -8.38 -24.74 -7.45
CA ALA A 155 -8.10 -25.87 -6.55
C ALA A 155 -7.14 -25.49 -5.41
N ASP A 156 -6.27 -24.50 -5.64
CA ASP A 156 -5.37 -23.98 -4.62
C ASP A 156 -6.05 -22.89 -3.74
N GLY A 157 -7.26 -22.45 -4.12
CA GLY A 157 -8.02 -21.40 -3.45
C GLY A 157 -8.04 -20.04 -4.15
N LEU A 158 -7.50 -19.91 -5.37
CA LEU A 158 -7.50 -18.66 -6.14
C LEU A 158 -8.58 -18.64 -7.21
N GLN A 159 -9.51 -17.68 -7.12
CA GLN A 159 -10.48 -17.36 -8.16
C GLN A 159 -10.26 -15.92 -8.64
N ILE A 160 -10.38 -15.71 -9.95
CA ILE A 160 -10.21 -14.38 -10.57
C ILE A 160 -11.45 -14.05 -11.38
N TYR A 161 -12.04 -12.90 -11.09
CA TYR A 161 -13.22 -12.39 -11.78
C TYR A 161 -12.90 -11.08 -12.50
N PHE A 162 -13.52 -10.89 -13.66
CA PHE A 162 -13.60 -9.58 -14.28
C PHE A 162 -14.85 -8.87 -13.78
N ILE A 163 -14.68 -7.67 -13.21
CA ILE A 163 -15.79 -6.82 -12.77
C ILE A 163 -15.87 -5.64 -13.74
N PRO A 164 -16.93 -5.58 -14.57
CA PRO A 164 -17.12 -4.47 -15.49
C PRO A 164 -17.41 -3.20 -14.69
N GLY A 165 -16.62 -2.18 -14.93
CA GLY A 165 -16.79 -0.87 -14.32
C GLY A 165 -17.74 -0.01 -15.13
N ARG A 166 -18.34 0.97 -14.46
CA ARG A 166 -19.05 2.05 -15.13
C ARG A 166 -18.07 2.98 -15.84
N ASP A 167 -18.57 3.71 -16.81
CA ASP A 167 -17.81 4.75 -17.48
C ASP A 167 -17.59 5.93 -16.54
N ARG A 168 -16.41 6.55 -16.62
CA ARG A 168 -16.16 7.81 -15.94
C ARG A 168 -16.41 8.95 -16.90
N ILE A 169 -17.35 9.83 -16.52
CA ILE A 169 -17.64 11.04 -17.29
C ILE A 169 -16.87 12.21 -16.67
N ARG A 170 -15.96 12.82 -17.44
CA ARG A 170 -15.28 14.06 -17.06
C ARG A 170 -16.06 15.24 -17.61
N LEU A 171 -16.72 15.96 -16.69
CA LEU A 171 -17.52 17.13 -17.04
C LEU A 171 -16.66 18.22 -17.70
N CYS A 172 -17.16 18.77 -18.81
CA CYS A 172 -16.63 19.99 -19.43
C CYS A 172 -16.86 21.21 -18.51
N PRO A 173 -16.22 22.37 -18.77
CA PRO A 173 -16.38 23.58 -17.95
C PRO A 173 -17.84 23.99 -17.75
N ASP A 174 -18.69 23.85 -18.78
CA ASP A 174 -20.11 24.21 -18.72
C ASP A 174 -20.89 23.29 -17.79
N CYS A 175 -20.70 21.98 -17.92
CA CYS A 175 -21.35 21.01 -17.03
C CYS A 175 -20.86 21.15 -15.58
N ARG A 176 -19.58 21.51 -15.35
CA ARG A 176 -19.09 21.81 -14.00
C ARG A 176 -19.76 23.05 -13.41
N ARG A 177 -19.99 24.09 -14.21
CA ARG A 177 -20.73 25.29 -13.78
C ARG A 177 -22.17 24.94 -13.42
N ARG A 178 -22.85 24.13 -14.24
CA ARG A 178 -24.21 23.63 -13.95
C ARG A 178 -24.26 22.80 -12.67
N ALA A 179 -23.36 21.84 -12.50
CA ALA A 179 -23.26 21.02 -11.27
C ALA A 179 -23.14 21.89 -10.01
N ARG A 180 -22.26 22.91 -10.05
CA ARG A 180 -22.10 23.87 -8.93
C ARG A 180 -23.37 24.68 -8.69
N LYS A 181 -24.04 25.16 -9.75
CA LYS A 181 -25.31 25.91 -9.64
C LYS A 181 -26.40 25.05 -8.98
N GLU A 182 -26.42 23.76 -9.27
CA GLU A 182 -27.34 22.77 -8.70
C GLU A 182 -26.88 22.22 -7.33
N LYS A 183 -25.75 22.71 -6.78
CA LYS A 183 -25.16 22.26 -5.50
C LYS A 183 -24.88 20.75 -5.45
N ARG A 184 -24.55 20.16 -6.59
CA ARG A 184 -24.18 18.74 -6.72
C ARG A 184 -22.68 18.58 -6.87
N THR A 185 -22.15 17.45 -6.42
CA THR A 185 -20.79 17.04 -6.79
C THR A 185 -20.73 16.73 -8.28
N TYR A 186 -19.53 16.79 -8.87
CA TYR A 186 -19.37 16.44 -10.29
C TYR A 186 -19.72 14.99 -10.58
N LEU A 187 -19.52 14.09 -9.59
CA LEU A 187 -19.87 12.68 -9.72
C LEU A 187 -21.39 12.51 -9.78
N GLU A 188 -22.13 13.05 -8.80
CA GLU A 188 -23.59 12.98 -8.77
C GLU A 188 -24.23 13.62 -10.01
N PHE A 189 -23.69 14.76 -10.46
CA PHE A 189 -24.17 15.41 -11.67
C PHE A 189 -23.91 14.55 -12.92
N ALA A 190 -22.73 13.94 -13.02
CA ALA A 190 -22.38 13.06 -14.12
C ALA A 190 -23.23 11.78 -14.15
N GLU A 191 -23.49 11.17 -12.98
CA GLU A 191 -24.33 9.98 -12.86
C GLU A 191 -25.79 10.27 -13.23
N MET A 192 -26.30 11.43 -12.86
CA MET A 192 -27.68 11.82 -13.18
C MET A 192 -27.85 12.22 -14.65
N THR A 193 -26.91 12.95 -15.22
CA THR A 193 -27.09 13.61 -16.53
C THR A 193 -26.38 12.90 -17.69
N GLY A 194 -25.45 11.99 -17.40
CA GLY A 194 -24.60 11.36 -18.43
C GLY A 194 -23.59 12.30 -19.11
N GLY A 195 -23.51 13.57 -18.64
CA GLY A 195 -22.74 14.64 -19.29
C GLY A 195 -23.31 15.09 -20.64
N CYS A 196 -22.75 16.16 -21.21
CA CYS A 196 -23.07 16.59 -22.57
C CYS A 196 -22.09 15.99 -23.60
N ALA A 197 -22.31 16.26 -24.89
CA ALA A 197 -21.44 15.81 -25.98
C ALA A 197 -19.97 16.29 -25.87
N HIS A 198 -19.70 17.37 -25.15
CA HIS A 198 -18.35 17.87 -24.90
C HIS A 198 -17.69 17.27 -23.65
N CYS A 199 -18.41 16.46 -22.87
CA CYS A 199 -17.83 15.75 -21.74
C CYS A 199 -17.06 14.52 -22.23
N GLN A 200 -15.88 14.28 -21.67
CA GLN A 200 -15.10 13.10 -22.02
C GLN A 200 -15.66 11.88 -21.29
N ARG A 201 -15.78 10.76 -22.00
CA ARG A 201 -16.18 9.46 -21.44
C ARG A 201 -14.98 8.54 -21.45
N ASP A 202 -14.52 8.16 -20.27
CA ASP A 202 -13.51 7.13 -20.10
C ASP A 202 -14.25 5.80 -19.92
N GLU A 203 -14.43 5.06 -21.02
CA GLU A 203 -15.12 3.78 -21.01
C GLU A 203 -14.42 2.75 -20.12
N GLY A 204 -15.18 2.04 -19.30
CA GLY A 204 -14.63 1.00 -18.42
C GLY A 204 -13.55 1.50 -17.46
N TYR A 205 -13.52 2.80 -17.14
CA TYR A 205 -12.53 3.42 -16.25
C TYR A 205 -12.47 2.73 -14.89
N PHE A 206 -13.62 2.29 -14.38
CA PHE A 206 -13.74 1.60 -13.10
C PHE A 206 -13.68 0.07 -13.22
N SER A 207 -13.33 -0.48 -14.39
CA SER A 207 -13.26 -1.93 -14.57
C SER A 207 -12.08 -2.50 -13.81
N LEU A 208 -12.29 -3.61 -13.10
CA LEU A 208 -11.30 -4.23 -12.22
C LEU A 208 -11.23 -5.73 -12.49
N TYR A 209 -10.07 -6.32 -12.22
CA TYR A 209 -9.98 -7.74 -11.92
C TYR A 209 -9.98 -7.93 -10.40
N GLU A 210 -10.81 -8.83 -9.92
CA GLU A 210 -10.92 -9.23 -8.53
C GLU A 210 -10.26 -10.59 -8.32
N PHE A 211 -9.37 -10.68 -7.34
CA PHE A 211 -8.66 -11.87 -6.91
C PHE A 211 -9.26 -12.29 -5.57
N GLN A 212 -10.09 -13.34 -5.59
CA GLN A 212 -10.63 -13.96 -4.39
C GLN A 212 -9.72 -15.12 -4.02
N ILE A 213 -9.16 -15.05 -2.81
CA ILE A 213 -8.31 -16.08 -2.24
C ILE A 213 -9.07 -16.63 -1.04
N ALA A 214 -9.51 -17.87 -1.14
CA ALA A 214 -10.28 -18.54 -0.11
C ALA A 214 -9.76 -19.96 0.08
N TYR A 215 -9.45 -20.32 1.33
CA TYR A 215 -9.18 -21.69 1.73
C TYR A 215 -9.57 -21.86 3.19
N ASP A 216 -10.35 -22.89 3.50
CA ASP A 216 -11.00 -23.08 4.80
C ASP A 216 -11.66 -21.78 5.30
N ASP A 217 -11.36 -21.36 6.54
CA ASP A 217 -11.92 -20.16 7.18
C ASP A 217 -11.16 -18.87 6.83
N HIS A 218 -10.27 -18.90 5.84
CA HIS A 218 -9.44 -17.77 5.47
C HIS A 218 -9.83 -17.20 4.12
N HIS A 219 -10.14 -15.90 4.09
CA HIS A 219 -10.56 -15.19 2.89
C HIS A 219 -9.83 -13.85 2.74
N PHE A 220 -9.32 -13.60 1.53
CA PHE A 220 -8.75 -12.33 1.11
C PHE A 220 -9.29 -11.93 -0.26
N CYS A 221 -9.52 -10.63 -0.44
CA CYS A 221 -9.97 -10.08 -1.71
C CYS A 221 -9.05 -8.92 -2.12
N PHE A 222 -8.58 -8.96 -3.37
CA PHE A 222 -7.73 -7.91 -3.94
C PHE A 222 -8.26 -7.47 -5.30
N HIS A 223 -8.08 -6.19 -5.59
CA HIS A 223 -8.44 -5.61 -6.88
C HIS A 223 -7.22 -5.05 -7.60
N SER A 224 -7.23 -5.19 -8.92
CA SER A 224 -6.30 -4.54 -9.84
C SER A 224 -7.08 -3.89 -11.00
N PRO A 225 -6.76 -2.65 -11.40
CA PRO A 225 -7.41 -2.03 -12.55
C PRO A 225 -7.30 -2.88 -13.81
N ALA A 226 -8.38 -2.96 -14.59
CA ALA A 226 -8.43 -3.77 -15.81
C ALA A 226 -7.34 -3.36 -16.82
N GLN A 227 -7.04 -2.07 -16.92
CA GLN A 227 -5.98 -1.53 -17.77
C GLN A 227 -4.57 -1.97 -17.36
N VAL A 228 -4.39 -2.35 -16.08
CA VAL A 228 -3.12 -2.84 -15.54
C VAL A 228 -3.07 -4.35 -15.65
N ALA A 229 -4.01 -5.05 -15.01
CA ALA A 229 -4.02 -6.51 -14.96
C ALA A 229 -4.33 -7.18 -16.30
N GLY A 230 -5.13 -6.54 -17.16
CA GLY A 230 -5.43 -7.06 -18.50
C GLY A 230 -4.19 -7.27 -19.37
N LYS A 231 -3.09 -6.54 -19.10
CA LYS A 231 -1.82 -6.72 -19.82
C LYS A 231 -1.19 -8.09 -19.56
N TRP A 232 -1.34 -8.63 -18.36
CA TRP A 232 -0.74 -9.91 -17.95
C TRP A 232 -1.75 -11.03 -17.69
N LEU A 233 -3.05 -10.74 -17.73
CA LEU A 233 -4.15 -11.73 -17.83
C LEU A 233 -4.59 -11.97 -19.27
N LYS A 234 -3.91 -11.37 -20.27
CA LYS A 234 -4.26 -11.46 -21.68
C LYS A 234 -4.42 -12.92 -22.12
N GLY A 235 -5.54 -13.22 -22.77
CA GLY A 235 -5.84 -14.57 -23.29
C GLY A 235 -6.49 -15.52 -22.27
N LYS A 236 -6.57 -15.14 -20.98
CA LYS A 236 -7.34 -15.92 -20.00
C LYS A 236 -8.84 -15.61 -20.16
N LYS A 237 -9.64 -16.66 -20.34
CA LYS A 237 -11.10 -16.57 -20.25
C LYS A 237 -11.50 -16.54 -18.78
N LEU A 238 -11.78 -15.35 -18.27
CA LEU A 238 -12.15 -15.14 -16.87
C LEU A 238 -13.66 -14.94 -16.75
N PRO A 239 -14.31 -15.50 -15.73
CA PRO A 239 -15.72 -15.25 -15.48
C PRO A 239 -15.97 -13.77 -15.17
N THR A 240 -17.05 -13.23 -15.74
CA THR A 240 -17.54 -11.89 -15.41
C THR A 240 -18.45 -11.96 -14.20
N ARG A 241 -18.28 -11.06 -13.24
CA ARG A 241 -19.14 -10.94 -12.06
C ARG A 241 -19.70 -9.52 -12.00
N GLU A 242 -21.00 -9.40 -11.76
CA GLU A 242 -21.58 -8.09 -11.45
C GLU A 242 -21.03 -7.57 -10.12
N SER A 243 -20.76 -6.28 -10.05
CA SER A 243 -20.35 -5.60 -8.82
C SER A 243 -21.44 -5.75 -7.76
N SER A 244 -21.29 -6.67 -6.80
CA SER A 244 -22.05 -6.61 -5.55
C SER A 244 -21.74 -5.29 -4.84
N GLU A 245 -22.74 -4.66 -4.21
CA GLU A 245 -22.51 -3.47 -3.38
C GLU A 245 -21.36 -3.74 -2.40
N ARG A 246 -20.38 -2.83 -2.41
CA ARG A 246 -19.10 -2.99 -1.72
C ARG A 246 -19.34 -3.12 -0.21
N GLU A 247 -18.91 -4.23 0.39
CA GLU A 247 -18.88 -4.38 1.85
C GLU A 247 -18.11 -3.22 2.52
N GLY A 248 -18.76 -2.56 3.48
CA GLY A 248 -18.06 -1.94 4.61
C GLY A 248 -17.66 -0.47 4.50
N GLY A 249 -18.29 0.36 3.66
CA GLY A 249 -18.21 1.83 3.79
C GLY A 249 -16.82 2.49 3.59
N TYR A 250 -15.78 1.71 3.30
CA TYR A 250 -14.46 2.20 2.90
C TYR A 250 -14.23 1.82 1.43
N PRO A 251 -14.50 2.73 0.48
CA PRO A 251 -14.47 2.43 -0.96
C PRO A 251 -13.11 1.93 -1.49
N PHE A 252 -12.05 2.03 -0.68
CA PHE A 252 -10.68 1.64 -1.02
C PHE A 252 -9.93 0.94 0.12
N GLY A 253 -10.58 0.38 1.15
CA GLY A 253 -9.93 -0.18 2.36
C GLY A 253 -9.18 0.87 3.20
N ARG A 254 -8.66 0.50 4.38
CA ARG A 254 -8.09 1.45 5.35
C ARG A 254 -6.55 1.56 5.29
N PRO A 255 -5.96 2.69 5.71
CA PRO A 255 -4.52 2.76 5.97
C PRO A 255 -4.14 1.91 7.19
N ILE A 256 -2.87 1.53 7.27
CA ILE A 256 -2.34 0.78 8.42
C ILE A 256 -2.40 1.61 9.70
N SER A 257 -2.79 0.99 10.81
CA SER A 257 -2.77 1.67 12.11
C SER A 257 -1.37 1.65 12.74
N ALA A 258 -1.10 2.53 13.70
CA ALA A 258 0.19 2.54 14.40
C ALA A 258 0.47 1.21 15.12
N GLY A 259 -0.51 0.68 15.88
CA GLY A 259 -0.37 -0.61 16.56
C GLY A 259 -0.15 -1.79 15.59
N GLU A 260 -0.82 -1.78 14.44
CA GLU A 260 -0.64 -2.79 13.39
C GLU A 260 0.74 -2.71 12.73
N ALA A 261 1.23 -1.50 12.42
CA ALA A 261 2.54 -1.29 11.82
C ALA A 261 3.72 -1.69 12.74
N VAL A 262 3.49 -1.77 14.06
CA VAL A 262 4.45 -2.33 15.04
C VAL A 262 4.32 -3.85 15.14
N ALA A 263 3.13 -4.40 14.90
CA ALA A 263 2.86 -5.84 14.96
C ALA A 263 3.36 -6.57 13.70
N VAL A 264 3.17 -5.95 12.54
CA VAL A 264 3.55 -6.43 11.20
C VAL A 264 4.30 -5.29 10.53
N ASN A 265 5.62 -5.29 10.64
CA ASN A 265 6.43 -4.16 10.19
C ASN A 265 6.63 -4.18 8.67
N LEU A 266 6.91 -3.01 8.08
CA LEU A 266 7.04 -2.85 6.62
C LEU A 266 8.14 -3.73 6.03
N ALA A 267 9.27 -3.86 6.72
CA ALA A 267 10.39 -4.67 6.29
C ALA A 267 9.99 -6.15 6.15
N GLU A 268 9.33 -6.70 7.17
CA GLU A 268 8.81 -8.06 7.15
C GLU A 268 7.84 -8.28 5.98
N VAL A 269 6.92 -7.33 5.75
CA VAL A 269 5.96 -7.41 4.64
C VAL A 269 6.67 -7.49 3.28
N ILE A 270 7.69 -6.66 3.07
CA ILE A 270 8.45 -6.66 1.82
C ILE A 270 9.23 -7.98 1.68
N GLU A 271 10.00 -8.37 2.70
CA GLU A 271 10.82 -9.58 2.70
C GLU A 271 9.99 -10.85 2.39
N GLU A 272 8.83 -10.99 3.02
CA GLU A 272 7.95 -12.16 2.82
C GLU A 272 7.38 -12.21 1.40
N LEU A 273 7.00 -11.06 0.84
CA LEU A 273 6.46 -10.99 -0.52
C LEU A 273 7.54 -11.14 -1.59
N GLU A 274 8.74 -10.62 -1.35
CA GLU A 274 9.88 -10.82 -2.24
C GLU A 274 10.38 -12.27 -2.20
N SER A 275 10.41 -12.90 -1.02
CA SER A 275 10.70 -14.32 -0.87
C SER A 275 9.67 -15.18 -1.60
N PHE A 276 8.39 -14.83 -1.48
CA PHE A 276 7.33 -15.47 -2.27
C PHE A 276 7.61 -15.35 -3.77
N LEU A 277 7.92 -14.16 -4.30
CA LEU A 277 8.24 -13.97 -5.71
C LEU A 277 9.46 -14.78 -6.15
N ALA A 278 10.53 -14.79 -5.36
CA ALA A 278 11.74 -15.57 -5.62
C ALA A 278 11.42 -17.08 -5.70
N SER A 279 10.56 -17.59 -4.82
CA SER A 279 10.10 -18.99 -4.86
C SER A 279 9.31 -19.36 -6.12
N GLN A 280 8.79 -18.37 -6.85
CA GLN A 280 8.10 -18.56 -8.14
C GLN A 280 9.05 -18.38 -9.33
N GLY A 281 10.36 -18.26 -9.10
CA GLY A 281 11.35 -17.98 -10.14
C GLY A 281 11.27 -16.55 -10.70
N LEU A 282 10.63 -15.63 -9.98
CA LEU A 282 10.52 -14.23 -10.36
C LEU A 282 11.47 -13.39 -9.50
N ALA A 283 12.41 -12.68 -10.13
CA ALA A 283 13.23 -11.72 -9.43
C ALA A 283 12.36 -10.54 -8.95
N ALA A 284 12.25 -10.35 -7.64
CA ALA A 284 11.67 -9.15 -7.08
C ALA A 284 12.58 -7.95 -7.36
N LYS A 285 12.00 -6.85 -7.86
CA LYS A 285 12.75 -5.67 -8.34
C LYS A 285 12.67 -4.44 -7.44
N LEU A 286 12.19 -4.53 -6.19
CA LEU A 286 12.16 -3.33 -5.33
C LEU A 286 13.55 -2.94 -4.81
N ILE A 287 14.42 -3.93 -4.53
CA ILE A 287 15.68 -3.72 -3.80
C ILE A 287 16.92 -3.75 -4.73
N SER A 288 16.84 -4.38 -5.90
CA SER A 288 18.03 -4.80 -6.65
C SER A 288 18.61 -3.82 -7.66
N ASP A 289 17.92 -2.74 -8.04
CA ASP A 289 18.49 -1.70 -8.91
C ASP A 289 17.84 -0.33 -8.66
N PRO A 290 18.47 0.62 -7.94
CA PRO A 290 17.99 1.99 -7.92
C PRO A 290 18.13 2.56 -9.35
N PRO A 291 17.04 3.08 -9.98
CA PRO A 291 17.17 3.81 -11.22
C PRO A 291 18.07 5.02 -11.00
N ILE A 292 19.06 5.17 -11.88
CA ILE A 292 20.05 6.24 -11.89
C ILE A 292 19.38 7.59 -11.58
N SER A 293 19.78 8.18 -10.45
CA SER A 293 19.35 9.51 -10.03
C SER A 293 19.79 10.54 -11.08
N ARG A 294 18.83 11.26 -11.69
CA ARG A 294 19.08 12.62 -12.18
C ARG A 294 18.85 13.56 -11.01
N THR A 295 19.94 14.06 -10.45
CA THR A 295 19.95 15.10 -9.40
C THR A 295 19.22 16.34 -9.91
N GLY A 296 17.99 16.56 -9.44
CA GLY A 296 17.37 17.88 -9.44
C GLY A 296 17.77 18.58 -8.15
N GLN A 297 18.47 19.71 -8.25
CA GLN A 297 18.78 20.56 -7.11
C GLN A 297 17.50 20.92 -6.33
N PRO A 298 17.53 21.02 -4.99
CA PRO A 298 16.40 21.49 -4.23
C PRO A 298 16.14 22.95 -4.59
N ALA A 299 14.91 23.26 -5.01
CA ALA A 299 14.44 24.63 -5.10
C ALA A 299 14.44 25.24 -3.70
N VAL A 300 15.39 26.12 -3.45
CA VAL A 300 15.44 26.98 -2.26
C VAL A 300 14.21 27.87 -2.31
N SER A 301 13.18 27.53 -1.54
CA SER A 301 12.08 28.43 -1.20
C SER A 301 12.64 29.50 -0.27
N ARG A 302 13.00 30.66 -0.83
CA ARG A 302 13.12 31.89 -0.05
C ARG A 302 11.71 32.36 0.30
N ARG A 303 11.43 32.44 1.60
CA ARG A 303 10.52 33.47 2.12
C ARG A 303 11.26 34.80 2.15
#